data_AF-A0A840CGN4-F1
#
_entry.id   AF-A0A840CGN4-F1
#
_cell.length_a   1.000
_cell.length_b   1.000
_cell.length_c   1.000
_cell.angle_alpha   90.00
_cell.angle_beta   90.00
_cell.angle_gamma   90.00
#
_symmetry.space_group_name_H-M   'P 1'
#
loop_
_entity.id
_entity.type
_entity.pdbx_description
1 polymer ?
#
loop_
_entity_poly.entity_id
_entity_poly.type
_entity_poly.pdbx_seq_one_letter_code
_entity_poly.pdbx_strand_id
1 'polypeptide(L)'
;MKTGVIQKKEYKVDFETGSGSLYIPVLGDLFPNLWGQKMNPVDKWILTIDNMIYTVDKDFYDSVSEGDKVEIYYDNGLPEVKPCGN
;
A
#
# COMPACT_ATOMS: atom_id res chain seq x y z
N MET A 1 9.66 11.98 -15.53
CA MET A 1 8.25 12.38 -15.36
C MET A 1 7.43 11.70 -16.44
N LYS A 2 6.39 10.96 -16.07
CA LYS A 2 5.44 10.32 -17.00
C LYS A 2 4.03 10.75 -16.60
N THR A 3 3.14 11.02 -17.56
CA THR A 3 1.72 11.24 -17.29
C THR A 3 0.93 9.95 -17.46
N GLY A 4 -0.14 9.78 -16.70
CA GLY A 4 -1.06 8.65 -16.83
C GLY A 4 -2.47 9.03 -16.39
N VAL A 5 -3.44 8.18 -16.73
CA VAL A 5 -4.85 8.37 -16.35
C VAL A 5 -5.25 7.34 -15.30
N ILE A 6 -5.91 7.78 -14.23
CA ILE A 6 -6.45 6.87 -13.22
C ILE A 6 -7.58 6.07 -13.85
N GLN A 7 -7.39 4.76 -13.96
CA GLN A 7 -8.39 3.84 -14.51
C GLN A 7 -9.29 3.25 -13.43
N LYS A 8 -8.74 3.03 -12.23
CA LYS A 8 -9.45 2.39 -11.12
C LYS A 8 -8.89 2.79 -9.77
N LYS A 9 -9.76 2.91 -8.77
CA LYS A 9 -9.42 3.10 -7.36
C LYS A 9 -9.79 1.86 -6.55
N GLU A 10 -8.88 1.37 -5.72
CA GLU A 10 -9.12 0.25 -4.79
C GLU A 10 -8.62 0.59 -3.39
N TYR A 11 -9.38 0.18 -2.38
CA TYR A 11 -8.97 0.20 -0.98
C TYR A 11 -8.83 -1.24 -0.48
N LYS A 12 -7.70 -1.55 0.15
CA LYS A 12 -7.45 -2.88 0.74
C LYS A 12 -6.91 -2.71 2.15
N VAL A 13 -7.39 -3.53 3.06
CA VAL A 13 -6.78 -3.68 4.38
C VAL A 13 -5.94 -4.94 4.32
N ASP A 14 -4.62 -4.76 4.33
CA ASP A 14 -3.68 -5.87 4.36
C ASP A 14 -3.19 -6.08 5.80
N PHE A 15 -2.82 -7.33 6.08
CA PHE A 15 -2.14 -7.71 7.31
C PHE A 15 -0.69 -8.02 6.94
N GLU A 16 0.29 -7.44 7.65
CA GLU A 16 1.72 -7.63 7.33
C GLU A 16 2.06 -9.13 7.27
N THR A 17 2.41 -9.62 6.08
CA THR A 17 2.79 -11.02 5.87
C THR A 17 4.23 -11.21 6.33
N GLY A 18 4.38 -11.43 7.64
CA GLY A 18 5.68 -11.64 8.31
C GLY A 18 5.60 -12.11 9.76
N SER A 19 4.42 -12.08 10.39
CA SER A 19 4.23 -12.54 11.78
C SER A 19 3.10 -13.56 11.92
N GLY A 20 2.92 -14.42 10.91
CA GLY A 20 2.09 -15.61 11.07
C GLY A 20 2.66 -16.45 12.20
N SER A 21 1.84 -16.81 13.20
CA SER A 21 2.22 -17.75 14.25
C SER A 21 2.71 -19.04 13.60
N LEU A 22 4.03 -19.23 13.49
CA LEU A 22 4.59 -20.53 13.17
C LEU A 22 4.31 -21.40 14.40
N TYR A 23 3.24 -22.19 14.36
CA TYR A 23 2.95 -23.17 15.40
C TYR A 23 4.03 -24.25 15.32
N ILE A 24 5.16 -24.01 15.99
CA ILE A 24 6.15 -25.03 16.32
C ILE A 24 5.89 -25.39 17.78
N PRO A 25 5.14 -26.47 18.07
CA PRO A 25 4.74 -26.82 19.43
C PRO A 25 5.91 -27.03 20.41
N VAL A 26 7.13 -27.26 19.90
CA VAL A 26 8.33 -27.51 20.71
C VAL A 26 8.99 -26.22 21.23
N LEU A 27 8.70 -25.04 20.65
CA LEU A 27 9.34 -23.77 21.03
C LEU A 27 8.48 -22.89 21.98
N GLY A 28 7.29 -23.36 22.36
CA GLY A 28 6.34 -22.60 23.18
C GLY A 28 6.84 -22.21 24.57
N ASP A 29 7.65 -23.08 25.20
CA ASP A 29 8.16 -22.85 26.56
C ASP A 29 9.35 -21.87 26.61
N LEU A 30 10.02 -21.60 25.48
CA LEU A 30 11.22 -20.76 25.44
C LEU A 30 10.94 -19.28 25.17
N PHE A 31 9.78 -18.94 24.59
CA PHE A 31 9.47 -17.55 24.22
C PHE A 31 8.02 -17.16 24.49
N PRO A 32 7.56 -17.11 25.76
CA PRO A 32 6.21 -16.66 26.12
C PRO A 32 5.91 -15.20 25.73
N ASN A 33 6.95 -14.38 25.48
CA ASN A 33 6.81 -12.97 25.11
C ASN A 33 6.60 -12.69 23.61
N LEU A 34 6.70 -13.68 22.74
CA LEU A 34 6.40 -13.52 21.29
C LEU A 34 4.89 -13.67 20.98
N TRP A 35 4.09 -14.08 21.96
CA TRP A 35 2.67 -14.41 21.80
C TRP A 35 1.72 -13.21 21.96
N GLY A 36 2.26 -11.99 21.95
CA GLY A 36 1.49 -10.75 22.15
C GLY A 36 1.47 -9.81 20.94
N GLN A 37 2.17 -10.13 19.84
CA GLN A 37 2.17 -9.26 18.67
C GLN A 37 0.87 -9.45 17.88
N LYS A 38 -0.16 -8.71 18.30
CA LYS A 38 -1.36 -8.47 17.51
C LYS A 38 -0.93 -7.78 16.22
N MET A 39 -1.14 -8.44 15.09
CA MET A 39 -0.88 -7.84 13.77
C MET A 39 -1.66 -6.54 13.66
N ASN A 40 -0.96 -5.46 13.33
CA ASN A 40 -1.62 -4.19 13.06
C ASN A 40 -2.19 -4.24 11.64
N PRO A 41 -3.48 -3.94 11.44
CA PRO A 41 -4.02 -3.77 10.10
C PRO A 41 -3.32 -2.58 9.43
N VAL A 42 -2.94 -2.75 8.17
CA VAL A 42 -2.34 -1.69 7.35
C VAL A 42 -3.29 -1.37 6.21
N ASP A 43 -3.80 -0.15 6.23
CA ASP A 43 -4.66 0.39 5.19
C ASP A 43 -3.84 0.72 3.94
N LYS A 44 -4.23 0.17 2.80
CA LYS A 44 -3.60 0.41 1.50
C LYS A 44 -4.57 1.07 0.54
N TRP A 45 -4.18 2.25 0.05
CA TRP A 45 -4.91 3.01 -0.96
C TRP A 45 -4.22 2.81 -2.31
N ILE A 46 -4.93 2.20 -3.25
CA ILE A 46 -4.36 1.68 -4.49
C ILE A 46 -5.01 2.36 -5.69
N LEU A 47 -4.18 2.86 -6.61
CA LEU A 47 -4.60 3.44 -7.88
C LEU A 47 -4.06 2.59 -9.03
N THR A 48 -4.92 2.27 -10.00
CA THR A 48 -4.48 1.69 -11.28
C THR A 48 -4.35 2.81 -12.29
N ILE A 49 -3.14 3.05 -12.77
CA ILE A 49 -2.80 4.09 -13.74
C ILE A 49 -2.10 3.42 -14.92
N ASP A 50 -2.65 3.54 -16.12
CA ASP A 50 -2.13 2.89 -17.34
C ASP A 50 -1.81 1.38 -17.18
N ASN A 51 -2.72 0.61 -16.56
CA ASN A 51 -2.57 -0.81 -16.20
C ASN A 51 -1.43 -1.13 -15.21
N MET A 52 -0.85 -0.12 -14.57
CA MET A 52 0.12 -0.29 -13.48
C MET A 52 -0.50 0.08 -12.14
N ILE A 53 -0.11 -0.61 -11.08
CA ILE A 53 -0.65 -0.46 -9.74
C ILE A 53 0.29 0.42 -8.91
N TYR A 54 -0.26 1.49 -8.32
CA TYR A 54 0.46 2.41 -7.44
C TYR A 54 -0.23 2.44 -6.08
N THR A 55 0.57 2.34 -5.02
CA THR A 55 0.07 2.59 -3.65
C THR A 55 0.35 4.04 -3.32
N VAL A 56 -0.66 4.73 -2.80
CA VAL A 56 -0.61 6.16 -2.48
C VAL A 56 -1.11 6.40 -1.06
N ASP A 57 -0.89 7.61 -0.56
CA ASP A 57 -1.46 8.03 0.72
C ASP A 57 -2.97 8.27 0.60
N LYS A 58 -3.66 8.17 1.74
CA LYS A 58 -5.11 8.41 1.83
C LYS A 58 -5.49 9.79 1.30
N ASP A 59 -4.76 10.83 1.71
CA ASP A 59 -5.07 12.20 1.32
C ASP A 59 -4.98 12.39 -0.20
N PHE A 60 -3.98 11.77 -0.83
CA PHE A 60 -3.86 11.79 -2.28
C PHE A 60 -4.99 10.98 -2.93
N TYR A 61 -5.27 9.78 -2.42
CA TYR A 61 -6.37 8.95 -2.90
C TYR A 61 -7.71 9.70 -2.84
N ASP A 62 -8.01 10.40 -1.76
CA ASP A 62 -9.26 11.15 -1.60
C ASP A 62 -9.31 12.42 -2.49
N SER A 63 -8.15 12.95 -2.88
CA SER A 63 -8.04 14.15 -3.73
C SER A 63 -8.23 13.91 -5.23
N VAL A 64 -8.16 12.66 -5.70
CA VAL A 64 -8.22 12.31 -7.13
C VAL A 64 -9.40 11.39 -7.46
N SER A 65 -9.91 11.48 -8.67
CA SER A 65 -11.00 10.66 -9.20
C SER A 65 -10.53 9.75 -10.34
N GLU A 66 -11.29 8.68 -10.60
CA GLU A 66 -11.09 7.90 -11.82
C GLU A 66 -11.32 8.78 -13.05
N GLY A 67 -10.42 8.71 -14.03
CA GLY A 67 -10.38 9.59 -15.19
C GLY A 67 -9.45 10.80 -15.04
N ASP A 68 -8.99 11.11 -13.83
CA ASP A 68 -8.06 12.22 -13.63
C ASP A 68 -6.68 11.92 -14.19
N LYS A 69 -6.02 12.96 -14.68
CA LYS A 69 -4.63 12.91 -15.14
C LYS A 69 -3.70 13.14 -13.95
N VAL A 70 -2.71 12.27 -13.84
CA VAL A 70 -1.68 12.34 -12.80
C VAL A 70 -0.29 12.27 -13.41
N GLU A 71 0.67 12.85 -12.70
CA GLU A 71 2.08 12.81 -13.03
C GLU A 71 2.79 11.82 -12.11
N ILE A 72 3.55 10.92 -12.72
CA ILE A 72 4.34 9.90 -12.04
C ILE A 72 5.81 10.30 -12.14
N TYR A 73 6.42 10.46 -10.97
CA TYR A 73 7.82 10.79 -10.79
C TYR A 73 8.55 9.53 -10.33
N TYR A 74 9.59 9.15 -11.05
CA TYR A 74 10.49 8.07 -10.66
C TYR A 74 11.77 8.74 -10.19
N ASP A 75 11.87 9.03 -8.88
CA ASP A 75 13.16 9.30 -8.27
C ASP A 75 13.78 7.95 -7.84
N ASN A 76 15.10 7.90 -7.63
CA ASN A 76 15.94 6.70 -7.46
C ASN A 76 15.55 5.73 -6.30
N GLY A 77 14.35 5.82 -5.76
CA GLY A 77 13.72 4.87 -4.85
C GLY A 77 12.33 4.45 -5.34
N LEU A 78 11.28 5.14 -4.87
CA LEU A 78 9.87 4.76 -5.09
C LEU A 78 9.17 5.71 -6.06
N PRO A 79 8.27 5.20 -6.91
CA PRO A 79 7.46 6.05 -7.78
C PRO A 79 6.52 6.91 -6.94
N GLU A 80 6.60 8.23 -7.11
CA GLU A 80 5.73 9.22 -6.47
C GLU A 80 4.67 9.68 -7.47
N VAL A 81 3.39 9.62 -7.09
CA VAL A 81 2.27 10.06 -7.93
C VAL A 81 1.77 11.41 -7.43
N LYS A 82 1.68 12.40 -8.33
CA LYS A 82 1.21 13.75 -8.04
C LYS A 82 0.05 14.14 -8.96
N PRO A 83 -0.84 15.06 -8.53
CA PRO A 83 -1.87 15.57 -9.41
C PRO A 83 -1.21 16.33 -10.56
N CYS A 84 -1.73 16.18 -11.79
CA CYS A 84 -1.31 17.04 -12.89
C CYS A 84 -1.81 18.46 -12.56
N GLY A 85 -0.90 19.42 -12.39
CA GLY A 85 -1.24 20.78 -11.94
C GLY A 85 -2.28 21.47 -12.83
N ASN A 86 -3.16 22.26 -12.20
CA ASN A 86 -3.90 23.36 -12.82
C ASN A 86 -2.94 24.47 -13.27
#